data_AF-A0A4U9I440-F1
#
_entry.id   AF-A0A4U9I440-F1
#
_cell.length_a   1.000
_cell.length_b   1.000
_cell.length_c   1.000
_cell.angle_alpha   90.00
_cell.angle_beta   90.00
_cell.angle_gamma   90.00
#
_symmetry.space_group_name_H-M   'P 1'
#
loop_
_entity.id
_entity.type
_entity.pdbx_description
1 polymer ?
#
loop_
_entity_poly.entity_id
_entity_poly.type
_entity_poly.pdbx_seq_one_letter_code
_entity_poly.pdbx_strand_id
1 'polypeptide(L)'
;MPIWILLPLHGSEENFERLDTFSEEEFQQSIENIRPAALRLYNYWIANPQATVTQQPVINGTKVGRNDPCPCGSGKKFKNCCLH
;
A
#
# COMPACT_ATOMS: atom_id res chain seq x y z
N MET A 1 19.52 -10.01 -16.24
CA MET A 1 18.09 -9.86 -16.62
C MET A 1 17.40 -8.96 -15.61
N PRO A 2 17.06 -7.71 -15.97
CA PRO A 2 16.48 -6.74 -15.04
C PRO A 2 15.05 -7.13 -14.62
N ILE A 3 14.69 -6.79 -13.39
CA ILE A 3 13.45 -7.16 -12.68
C ILE A 3 12.15 -6.67 -13.37
N TRP A 4 12.24 -5.68 -14.26
CA TRP A 4 11.10 -5.05 -14.92
C TRP A 4 10.41 -5.92 -15.98
N ILE A 5 10.97 -7.07 -16.36
CA ILE A 5 10.40 -7.92 -17.42
C ILE A 5 9.37 -8.94 -16.87
N LEU A 6 9.43 -9.32 -15.58
CA LEU A 6 8.58 -10.39 -15.03
C LEU A 6 7.38 -9.91 -14.20
N LEU A 7 7.47 -8.72 -13.60
CA LEU A 7 6.36 -8.13 -12.83
C LEU A 7 5.12 -7.76 -13.68
N PRO A 8 5.25 -7.30 -14.94
CA PRO A 8 4.08 -6.96 -15.76
C PRO A 8 3.27 -8.18 -16.20
N LEU A 9 3.90 -9.33 -16.40
CA LEU A 9 3.27 -10.45 -17.11
C LEU A 9 2.11 -11.10 -16.35
N HIS A 10 2.16 -11.11 -15.01
CA HIS A 10 1.17 -11.82 -14.16
C HIS A 10 0.38 -10.89 -13.24
N GLY A 11 0.64 -9.58 -13.28
CA GLY A 11 0.15 -8.62 -12.28
C GLY A 11 -0.92 -7.64 -12.75
N SER A 12 -1.20 -7.56 -14.06
CA SER A 12 -2.20 -6.64 -14.62
C SER A 12 -3.15 -7.35 -15.58
N GLU A 13 -4.44 -7.01 -15.48
CA GLU A 13 -5.52 -7.59 -16.30
C GLU A 13 -5.27 -7.42 -17.82
N GLU A 14 -4.57 -6.35 -18.22
CA GLU A 14 -4.17 -6.11 -19.62
C GLU A 14 -3.30 -7.22 -20.23
N ASN A 15 -2.62 -8.02 -19.41
CA ASN A 15 -1.77 -9.11 -19.89
C ASN A 15 -2.47 -10.47 -19.91
N PHE A 16 -3.74 -10.54 -19.51
CA PHE A 16 -4.47 -11.82 -19.44
C PHE A 16 -4.74 -12.40 -20.82
N GLU A 17 -5.12 -11.58 -21.81
CA GLU A 17 -5.28 -12.05 -23.21
C GLU A 17 -3.97 -12.64 -23.76
N ARG A 18 -2.82 -12.09 -23.33
CA ARG A 18 -1.51 -12.59 -23.74
C ARG A 18 -1.21 -13.94 -23.07
N LEU A 19 -1.58 -14.13 -21.81
CA LEU A 19 -1.43 -15.40 -21.11
C LEU A 19 -2.30 -16.51 -21.73
N ASP A 20 -3.49 -16.17 -22.23
CA ASP A 20 -4.36 -17.12 -22.94
C ASP A 20 -3.78 -17.58 -24.28
N THR A 21 -2.84 -16.83 -24.86
CA THR A 21 -2.14 -17.19 -26.10
C THR A 21 -0.87 -18.01 -25.91
N PHE A 22 -0.46 -18.28 -24.67
CA PHE A 22 0.79 -19.00 -24.41
C PHE A 22 0.67 -20.47 -24.74
N SER A 23 1.73 -21.03 -25.33
CA SER A 23 1.87 -22.48 -25.38
C SER A 23 2.09 -23.01 -23.95
N GLU A 24 1.77 -24.30 -23.74
CA GLU A 24 1.97 -24.94 -22.45
C GLU A 24 3.43 -24.84 -21.98
N GLU A 25 4.38 -24.93 -22.91
CA GLU A 25 5.81 -24.84 -22.64
C GLU A 25 6.23 -23.42 -22.20
N GLU A 26 5.69 -22.39 -22.85
CA GLU A 26 5.94 -20.99 -22.49
C GLU A 26 5.35 -20.65 -21.11
N PHE A 27 4.18 -21.20 -20.81
CA PHE A 27 3.55 -21.05 -19.50
C PHE A 27 4.39 -21.72 -18.41
N GLN A 28 4.84 -22.97 -18.62
CA GLN A 28 5.70 -23.66 -17.65
C GLN A 28 7.02 -22.93 -17.43
N GLN A 29 7.68 -22.46 -18.50
CA GLN A 29 8.91 -21.66 -18.38
C GLN A 29 8.68 -20.38 -17.59
N SER A 30 7.54 -19.73 -17.78
CA SER A 30 7.15 -18.56 -17.00
C SER A 30 7.04 -18.89 -15.50
N ILE A 31 6.42 -20.02 -15.14
CA ILE A 31 6.32 -20.49 -13.75
C ILE A 31 7.70 -20.78 -13.17
N GLU A 32 8.58 -21.47 -13.91
CA GLU A 32 9.93 -21.78 -13.46
C GLU A 32 10.76 -20.53 -13.16
N ASN A 33 10.52 -19.44 -13.90
CA ASN A 33 11.19 -18.16 -13.71
C ASN A 33 10.74 -17.40 -12.44
N ILE A 34 9.60 -17.75 -11.84
CA ILE A 34 9.08 -17.07 -10.64
C ILE A 34 10.00 -17.29 -9.44
N ARG A 35 10.43 -18.53 -9.20
CA ARG A 35 11.27 -18.88 -8.04
C ARG A 35 12.60 -18.11 -8.01
N PRO A 36 13.44 -18.12 -9.05
CA PRO A 36 14.69 -17.38 -9.03
C PRO A 36 14.47 -15.86 -8.96
N ALA A 37 13.38 -15.33 -9.55
CA ALA A 37 13.04 -13.92 -9.43
C ALA A 37 12.70 -13.51 -7.99
N ALA A 38 11.89 -14.32 -7.29
CA ALA A 38 11.54 -14.09 -5.89
C ALA A 38 12.77 -14.11 -4.97
N LEU A 39 13.65 -15.09 -5.14
CA LEU A 39 14.91 -15.18 -4.39
C LEU A 39 15.82 -13.96 -4.64
N ARG A 40 15.91 -13.50 -5.90
CA ARG A 40 16.67 -12.29 -6.24
C ARG A 40 16.13 -11.04 -5.56
N LEU A 41 14.81 -10.88 -5.51
CA LEU A 41 14.18 -9.77 -4.80
C LEU A 41 14.49 -9.85 -3.30
N TYR A 42 14.26 -11.01 -2.69
CA TYR A 42 14.55 -11.22 -1.27
C TYR A 42 15.99 -10.86 -0.92
N ASN A 43 16.96 -11.39 -1.68
CA ASN A 43 18.38 -11.11 -1.47
C ASN A 43 18.72 -9.63 -1.65
N TYR A 44 18.10 -8.94 -2.61
CA TYR A 44 18.28 -7.50 -2.80
C TYR A 44 17.81 -6.70 -1.59
N TRP A 45 16.63 -7.00 -1.04
CA TRP A 45 16.09 -6.30 0.13
C TRP A 45 16.89 -6.57 1.40
N ILE A 46 17.40 -7.79 1.59
CA ILE A 46 18.29 -8.12 2.71
C ILE A 46 19.62 -7.35 2.61
N ALA A 47 20.16 -7.21 1.39
CA ALA A 47 21.42 -6.49 1.17
C ALA A 47 21.26 -4.96 1.21
N ASN A 48 20.05 -4.44 1.04
CA ASN A 48 19.76 -3.00 0.99
C ASN A 48 18.63 -2.64 1.97
N PRO A 49 18.88 -2.72 3.29
CA PRO A 49 17.89 -2.34 4.28
C PRO A 49 17.50 -0.87 4.09
N GLN A 50 16.27 -0.63 3.67
CA GLN A 50 15.70 0.71 3.63
C GLN A 50 15.45 1.16 5.07
N ALA A 51 15.85 2.38 5.41
CA ALA A 51 15.43 3.00 6.65
C ALA A 51 13.91 3.15 6.61
N THR A 52 13.17 2.36 7.40
CA THR A 52 11.73 2.54 7.52
C THR A 52 11.50 3.87 8.20
N VAL A 53 11.07 4.87 7.43
CA VAL A 53 10.55 6.12 7.99
C VAL A 53 9.25 5.75 8.67
N THR A 54 9.31 5.46 9.96
CA THR A 54 8.12 5.23 10.78
C THR A 54 7.34 6.54 10.80
N GLN A 55 6.29 6.63 9.98
CA GLN A 55 5.39 7.77 10.05
C GLN A 55 4.74 7.74 11.43
N GLN A 56 4.94 8.80 12.21
CA GLN A 56 4.26 8.95 13.48
C GLN A 56 2.75 9.07 13.19
N PRO A 57 1.90 8.41 13.98
CA PRO A 57 0.46 8.58 13.83
C PRO A 57 0.12 10.06 14.01
N VAL A 58 -0.70 10.61 13.12
CA VAL A 58 -1.21 11.97 13.27
C VAL A 58 -2.09 12.00 14.52
N ILE A 59 -1.56 12.56 15.61
CA ILE A 59 -2.33 12.77 16.83
C ILE A 59 -3.25 13.95 16.56
N ASN A 60 -4.53 13.67 16.37
CA ASN A 60 -5.53 14.73 16.28
C ASN A 60 -5.56 15.44 17.65
N GLY A 61 -5.54 16.78 17.64
CA GLY A 61 -5.47 17.58 18.86
C GLY A 61 -6.60 17.30 19.86
N THR A 62 -6.51 17.89 21.05
CA THR A 62 -7.50 17.71 22.14
C THR A 62 -8.91 17.91 21.60
N LYS A 63 -9.69 16.83 21.52
CA LYS A 63 -11.08 16.90 21.05
C LYS A 63 -11.91 17.61 22.10
N VAL A 64 -12.56 18.72 21.73
CA VAL A 64 -13.54 19.38 22.60
C VAL A 64 -14.68 18.40 22.90
N GLY A 65 -14.94 18.16 24.18
CA GLY A 65 -16.00 17.26 24.62
C GLY A 65 -17.36 17.85 24.27
N ARG A 66 -18.30 16.97 23.90
CA ARG A 66 -19.67 17.35 23.50
C ARG A 66 -20.37 18.27 24.51
N ASN A 67 -20.10 18.12 25.81
CA ASN A 67 -20.72 18.93 26.87
C ASN A 67 -19.85 20.09 27.38
N ASP A 68 -18.61 20.23 26.89
CA ASP A 68 -17.68 21.27 27.32
C ASP A 68 -18.13 22.66 26.84
N PRO A 69 -17.68 23.75 27.49
CA PRO A 69 -17.89 25.10 26.98
C PRO A 69 -17.40 25.22 25.54
N CYS A 70 -18.23 25.81 24.67
CA CYS A 70 -17.87 25.92 23.27
C CYS A 70 -16.73 26.95 23.09
N PRO A 71 -15.64 26.61 22.36
CA PRO A 71 -14.56 27.55 22.08
C PRO A 71 -14.98 28.75 21.21
N CYS A 72 -16.21 28.74 20.67
CA CYS A 72 -16.84 29.85 19.93
C CYS A 72 -17.10 31.10 20.80
N GLY A 73 -16.94 31.02 22.13
CA GLY A 73 -17.19 32.14 23.05
C GLY A 73 -18.67 32.41 23.34
N SER A 74 -19.59 31.57 22.85
CA SER A 74 -21.04 31.77 23.04
C SER A 74 -21.55 31.51 24.46
N GLY A 75 -20.71 30.95 25.34
CA GLY A 75 -21.11 30.48 26.68
C GLY A 75 -21.97 29.22 26.69
N LYS A 76 -22.31 28.63 25.52
CA LYS A 76 -23.10 27.39 25.40
C LYS A 76 -22.19 26.15 25.41
N LYS A 77 -22.75 24.98 25.74
CA LYS A 77 -22.06 23.68 25.57
C LYS A 77 -21.76 23.44 24.08
N PHE A 78 -20.66 22.77 23.75
CA PHE A 78 -20.24 22.51 22.37
C PHE A 78 -21.34 21.88 21.52
N LYS A 79 -22.08 20.91 22.09
CA LYS A 79 -23.27 20.29 21.48
C LYS A 79 -24.37 21.25 21.06
N ASN A 80 -24.47 22.42 21.69
CA ASN A 80 -25.51 23.41 21.46
C ASN A 80 -24.97 24.69 20.78
N CYS A 81 -23.69 24.74 20.35
CA CYS A 81 -23.10 25.84 19.56
C CYS A 81 -22.58 25.32 18.22
N CYS A 82 -21.42 24.67 18.20
CA CYS A 82 -20.66 24.37 16.97
C CYS A 82 -20.66 22.89 16.55
N LEU A 83 -21.40 22.03 17.26
CA LEU A 83 -21.54 20.61 16.89
C LEU A 83 -22.71 20.36 15.91
N HIS A 84 -23.28 21.41 15.33
CA HIS A 84 -24.40 21.36 14.39
C HIS A 84 -24.10 22.20 13.16
#